data_AF-F0S4M1-F1
#
_entry.id   AF-F0S4M1-F1
#
_cell.length_a   1.000
_cell.length_b   1.000
_cell.length_c   1.000
_cell.angle_alpha   90.00
_cell.angle_beta   90.00
_cell.angle_gamma   90.00
#
_symmetry.space_group_name_H-M   'P 1'
#
loop_
_entity.id
_entity.type
_entity.pdbx_description
1 polymer ?
#
loop_
_entity_poly.entity_id
_entity_poly.type
_entity_poly.pdbx_seq_one_letter_code
_entity_poly.pdbx_strand_id
1 'polypeptide(L)'
;MKIRILPLVVLLSFIAILSSCQNEKAAQEKLQKEVLDAHDVIMARMDELNEDQLQLDQLRNNFKNLNNADTATLGLSIDSAKSDLSKADEAMMEWMHNFDPDYTGMSHQQIMDYLGKQRKSIDSVKVLFDQSLSRSKAIIQKHK
;
A
#
# COMPACT_ATOMS: atom_id res chain seq x y z
N MET A 1 15.73 -0.36 67.51
CA MET A 1 15.11 -1.25 66.49
C MET A 1 15.40 -0.66 65.12
N LYS A 2 16.41 -1.18 64.39
CA LYS A 2 16.80 -0.65 63.06
C LYS A 2 15.89 -1.27 62.01
N ILE A 3 14.86 -0.54 61.58
CA ILE A 3 13.98 -0.97 60.50
C ILE A 3 14.78 -0.86 59.19
N ARG A 4 15.15 -2.01 58.62
CA ARG A 4 15.79 -2.10 57.30
C ARG A 4 14.74 -1.77 56.22
N ILE A 5 14.63 -0.49 55.86
CA ILE A 5 13.76 0.05 54.79
C ILE A 5 14.24 -0.35 53.37
N LEU A 6 15.30 -1.16 53.25
CA LEU A 6 16.02 -1.39 51.99
C LEU A 6 15.43 -2.39 50.95
N PRO A 7 14.26 -3.07 51.10
CA PRO A 7 13.76 -3.92 50.00
C PRO A 7 12.64 -3.29 49.15
N LEU A 8 11.99 -2.20 49.59
CA LEU A 8 10.77 -1.70 48.92
C LEU A 8 11.05 -0.93 47.62
N VAL A 9 12.18 -0.21 47.56
CA VAL A 9 12.58 0.58 46.38
C VAL A 9 13.06 -0.33 45.22
N VAL A 10 13.58 -1.52 45.53
CA VAL A 10 14.04 -2.48 44.51
C VAL A 10 12.85 -3.20 43.84
N LEU A 11 11.74 -3.38 44.56
CA LEU A 11 10.54 -4.05 44.04
C LEU A 11 9.72 -3.15 43.10
N LEU A 12 9.71 -1.83 43.31
CA LEU A 12 8.99 -0.88 42.46
C LEU A 12 9.65 -0.69 41.08
N SER A 13 10.98 -0.81 41.00
CA SER A 13 11.74 -0.67 39.75
C SER A 13 11.59 -1.85 38.78
N PHE A 14 11.16 -3.02 39.26
CA PHE A 14 10.98 -4.21 38.43
C PHE A 14 9.66 -4.22 37.63
N ILE A 15 8.62 -3.52 38.12
CA ILE A 15 7.30 -3.47 37.47
C ILE A 15 7.29 -2.50 36.27
N ALA A 16 8.13 -1.46 36.29
CA ALA A 16 8.21 -0.46 35.22
C ALA A 16 8.78 -1.01 33.90
N ILE A 17 9.66 -2.01 33.96
CA ILE A 17 10.36 -2.55 32.77
C ILE A 17 9.43 -3.46 31.95
N LEU A 18 8.57 -4.24 32.62
CA LEU A 18 7.63 -5.15 31.94
C LEU A 18 6.53 -4.40 31.17
N SER A 19 6.13 -3.22 31.65
CA SER A 19 5.09 -2.40 31.01
C SER A 19 5.57 -1.78 29.69
N SER A 20 6.87 -1.46 29.57
CA SER A 20 7.44 -0.85 28.36
C SER A 20 7.48 -1.83 27.18
N CYS A 21 7.96 -3.06 27.40
CA CYS A 21 8.04 -4.06 26.33
C CYS A 21 6.67 -4.46 25.78
N GLN A 22 5.63 -4.48 26.63
CA GLN A 22 4.27 -4.76 26.18
C GLN A 22 3.71 -3.65 25.27
N ASN A 23 4.01 -2.39 25.59
CA ASN A 23 3.59 -1.25 24.80
C ASN A 23 4.30 -1.16 23.44
N GLU A 24 5.61 -1.49 23.41
CA GLU A 24 6.41 -1.55 22.19
C GLU A 24 5.86 -2.57 21.18
N LYS A 25 5.56 -3.78 21.66
CA LYS A 25 4.99 -4.84 20.82
C LYS A 25 3.61 -4.44 20.25
N ALA A 26 2.74 -3.88 21.09
CA ALA A 26 1.43 -3.43 20.65
C ALA A 26 1.51 -2.32 19.58
N ALA A 27 2.48 -1.41 19.71
CA ALA A 27 2.71 -0.36 18.71
C ALA A 27 3.18 -0.92 17.36
N GLN A 28 4.06 -1.94 17.38
CA GLN A 28 4.52 -2.63 16.17
C GLN A 28 3.38 -3.36 15.48
N GLU A 29 2.61 -4.17 16.21
CA GLU A 29 1.48 -4.92 15.68
C GLU A 29 0.43 -3.98 15.07
N LYS A 30 0.16 -2.83 15.72
CA LYS A 30 -0.74 -1.82 15.19
C LYS A 30 -0.26 -1.26 13.87
N LEU A 31 1.00 -0.83 13.78
CA LEU A 31 1.52 -0.22 12.55
C LEU A 31 1.63 -1.26 11.42
N GLN A 32 2.03 -2.50 11.72
CA GLN A 32 2.04 -3.58 10.75
C GLN A 32 0.63 -3.86 10.24
N LYS A 33 -0.38 -3.89 11.12
CA LYS A 33 -1.78 -4.02 10.71
C LYS A 33 -2.19 -2.88 9.79
N GLU A 34 -1.86 -1.63 10.12
CA GLU A 34 -2.18 -0.50 9.25
C GLU A 34 -1.54 -0.63 7.85
N VAL A 35 -0.31 -1.13 7.76
CA VAL A 35 0.36 -1.41 6.48
C VAL A 35 -0.38 -2.48 5.69
N LEU A 36 -0.72 -3.61 6.33
CA LEU A 36 -1.42 -4.72 5.68
C LEU A 36 -2.87 -4.39 5.30
N ASP A 37 -3.58 -3.63 6.12
CA ASP A 37 -4.93 -3.15 5.80
C ASP A 37 -4.91 -2.25 4.55
N ALA A 38 -3.85 -1.44 4.35
CA ALA A 38 -3.69 -0.64 3.14
C ALA A 38 -3.41 -1.52 1.90
N HIS A 39 -2.59 -2.57 2.05
CA HIS A 39 -2.40 -3.60 1.03
C HIS A 39 -3.74 -4.25 0.64
N ASP A 40 -4.53 -4.71 1.62
CA ASP A 40 -5.78 -5.41 1.36
C ASP A 40 -6.80 -4.53 0.61
N VAL A 41 -6.86 -3.24 0.94
CA VAL A 41 -7.70 -2.27 0.23
C VAL A 41 -7.30 -2.12 -1.24
N ILE A 42 -6.01 -2.16 -1.56
CA ILE A 42 -5.54 -2.08 -2.95
C ILE A 42 -5.84 -3.40 -3.68
N MET A 43 -5.55 -4.54 -3.04
CA MET A 43 -5.80 -5.87 -3.61
C MET A 43 -7.29 -6.10 -3.92
N ALA A 44 -8.20 -5.58 -3.09
CA ALA A 44 -9.64 -5.63 -3.33
C ALA A 44 -10.08 -4.86 -4.59
N ARG A 45 -9.22 -4.03 -5.17
CA ARG A 45 -9.47 -3.23 -6.38
C ARG A 45 -8.67 -3.71 -7.58
N MET A 46 -7.97 -4.83 -7.46
CA MET A 46 -7.21 -5.41 -8.56
C MET A 46 -8.12 -5.84 -9.71
N ASP A 47 -9.31 -6.36 -9.40
CA ASP A 47 -10.32 -6.70 -10.41
C ASP A 47 -10.82 -5.46 -11.16
N GLU A 48 -11.03 -4.35 -10.45
CA GLU A 48 -11.41 -3.06 -11.05
C GLU A 48 -10.36 -2.59 -12.08
N LEU A 49 -9.08 -2.75 -11.74
CA LEU A 49 -7.95 -2.41 -12.62
C LEU A 49 -7.94 -3.29 -13.88
N ASN A 50 -8.13 -4.60 -13.72
CA ASN A 50 -8.19 -5.56 -14.82
C ASN A 50 -9.40 -5.32 -15.73
N GLU A 51 -10.57 -5.01 -15.16
CA GLU A 51 -11.79 -4.68 -15.91
C GLU A 51 -11.59 -3.43 -16.76
N ASP A 52 -10.97 -2.39 -16.21
CA ASP A 52 -10.68 -1.15 -16.95
C ASP A 52 -9.69 -1.39 -18.09
N GLN A 53 -8.66 -2.22 -17.88
CA GLN A 53 -7.75 -2.63 -18.98
C GLN A 53 -8.51 -3.31 -20.12
N LEU A 54 -9.41 -4.25 -19.80
CA LEU A 54 -10.23 -4.94 -20.79
C LEU A 54 -11.16 -3.99 -21.55
N GLN A 55 -11.82 -3.06 -20.84
CA GLN A 55 -12.72 -2.09 -21.47
C GLN A 55 -11.95 -1.12 -22.38
N LEU A 56 -10.75 -0.71 -21.99
CA LEU A 56 -9.87 0.09 -22.84
C LEU A 56 -9.42 -0.67 -24.09
N ASP A 57 -9.16 -1.98 -23.99
CA ASP A 57 -8.84 -2.82 -25.15
C ASP A 57 -10.02 -2.98 -26.12
N GLN A 58 -11.22 -3.19 -25.59
CA GLN A 58 -12.44 -3.21 -26.40
C GLN A 58 -12.65 -1.86 -27.11
N LEU A 59 -12.50 -0.76 -26.36
CA LEU A 59 -12.60 0.58 -26.93
C LEU A 59 -11.56 0.78 -28.04
N ARG A 60 -10.31 0.37 -27.84
CA ARG A 60 -9.25 0.48 -28.86
C ARG A 60 -9.61 -0.29 -30.13
N ASN A 61 -10.16 -1.48 -29.99
CA ASN A 61 -10.55 -2.33 -31.12
C ASN A 61 -11.72 -1.75 -31.93
N ASN A 62 -12.69 -1.09 -31.27
CA ASN A 62 -13.86 -0.50 -31.94
C ASN A 62 -13.49 0.59 -32.96
N PHE A 63 -12.40 1.34 -32.71
CA PHE A 63 -11.97 2.45 -33.57
C PHE A 63 -10.71 2.15 -34.38
N LYS A 64 -10.20 0.91 -34.33
CA LYS A 64 -8.93 0.51 -34.96
C LYS A 64 -8.88 0.74 -36.49
N ASN A 65 -10.03 0.66 -37.16
CA ASN A 65 -10.14 0.83 -38.60
C ASN A 65 -10.56 2.25 -39.02
N LEU A 66 -10.77 3.15 -38.06
CA LEU A 66 -11.15 4.53 -38.30
C LEU A 66 -9.87 5.37 -38.32
N ASN A 67 -9.50 5.89 -39.49
CA ASN A 67 -8.27 6.67 -39.69
C ASN A 67 -8.60 8.16 -39.82
N ASN A 68 -8.83 8.83 -38.70
CA ASN A 68 -8.94 10.28 -38.61
C ASN A 68 -8.13 10.82 -37.41
N ALA A 69 -8.00 12.15 -37.32
CA ALA A 69 -7.18 12.76 -36.27
C ALA A 69 -7.71 12.46 -34.86
N ASP A 70 -9.02 12.45 -34.68
CA ASP A 70 -9.67 12.20 -33.38
C ASP A 70 -9.41 10.77 -32.88
N THR A 71 -9.44 9.78 -33.78
CA THR A 71 -9.18 8.38 -33.43
C THR A 71 -7.70 8.12 -33.11
N ALA A 72 -6.79 8.91 -33.71
CA ALA A 72 -5.37 8.87 -33.35
C ALA A 72 -5.13 9.42 -31.93
N THR A 73 -5.72 10.57 -31.58
CA THR A 73 -5.60 11.16 -30.24
C THR A 73 -6.24 10.28 -29.16
N LEU A 74 -7.40 9.68 -29.46
CA LEU A 74 -8.04 8.72 -28.57
C LEU A 74 -7.15 7.48 -28.37
N GLY A 75 -6.54 6.96 -29.43
CA GLY A 75 -5.61 5.84 -29.36
C GLY A 75 -4.46 6.09 -28.39
N LEU A 76 -3.79 7.24 -28.51
CA LEU A 76 -2.71 7.62 -27.58
C LEU A 76 -3.19 7.77 -26.14
N SER A 77 -4.41 8.30 -25.95
CA SER A 77 -5.00 8.46 -24.62
C SER A 77 -5.29 7.10 -23.96
N ILE A 78 -5.80 6.14 -24.73
CA ILE A 78 -6.04 4.77 -24.29
C ILE A 78 -4.72 4.09 -23.95
N ASP A 79 -3.72 4.14 -24.84
CA ASP A 79 -2.42 3.48 -24.64
C ASP A 79 -1.73 4.03 -23.38
N SER A 80 -1.81 5.35 -23.15
CA SER A 80 -1.29 5.97 -21.93
C SER A 80 -2.04 5.53 -20.67
N ALA A 81 -3.38 5.45 -20.70
CA ALA A 81 -4.16 5.00 -19.55
C ALA A 81 -3.90 3.53 -19.22
N LYS A 82 -3.75 2.67 -20.24
CA LYS A 82 -3.32 1.27 -20.05
C LYS A 82 -1.95 1.18 -19.40
N SER A 83 -0.99 2.01 -19.83
CA SER A 83 0.34 2.05 -19.20
C SER A 83 0.26 2.46 -17.73
N ASP A 84 -0.60 3.42 -17.37
CA ASP A 84 -0.79 3.83 -15.98
C ASP A 84 -1.41 2.73 -15.12
N LEU A 85 -2.38 1.97 -15.66
CA LEU A 85 -2.95 0.80 -14.97
C LEU A 85 -1.88 -0.29 -14.75
N SER A 86 -1.08 -0.61 -15.77
CA SER A 86 0.01 -1.60 -15.64
C SER A 86 1.05 -1.18 -14.60
N LYS A 87 1.45 0.10 -14.57
CA LYS A 87 2.39 0.61 -13.57
C LYS A 87 1.84 0.52 -12.14
N ALA A 88 0.54 0.72 -11.96
CA ALA A 88 -0.08 0.60 -10.65
C ALA A 88 -0.04 -0.86 -10.15
N ASP A 89 -0.38 -1.82 -11.02
CA ASP A 89 -0.24 -3.26 -10.74
C ASP A 89 1.22 -3.64 -10.43
N GLU A 90 2.16 -3.28 -11.30
CA GLU A 90 3.60 -3.54 -11.11
C GLU A 90 4.12 -2.98 -9.78
N ALA A 91 3.71 -1.76 -9.40
CA ALA A 91 4.09 -1.17 -8.13
C ALA A 91 3.57 -1.95 -6.91
N MET A 92 2.35 -2.50 -7.01
CA MET A 92 1.79 -3.37 -5.96
C MET A 92 2.53 -4.71 -5.87
N MET A 93 2.85 -5.31 -7.02
CA MET A 93 3.63 -6.54 -7.11
C MET A 93 5.05 -6.37 -6.57
N GLU A 94 5.71 -5.26 -6.92
CA GLU A 94 7.03 -4.90 -6.41
C GLU A 94 7.00 -4.66 -4.90
N TRP A 95 5.96 -3.99 -4.39
CA TRP A 95 5.78 -3.82 -2.96
C TRP A 95 5.65 -5.17 -2.24
N MET A 96 4.79 -6.08 -2.74
CA MET A 96 4.62 -7.41 -2.14
C MET A 96 5.90 -8.24 -2.18
N HIS A 97 6.68 -8.14 -3.25
CA HIS A 97 7.95 -8.83 -3.37
C HIS A 97 8.99 -8.36 -2.35
N ASN A 98 8.97 -7.06 -2.02
CA ASN A 98 9.96 -6.43 -1.14
C ASN A 98 9.51 -6.31 0.32
N PHE A 99 8.25 -6.61 0.62
CA PHE A 99 7.75 -6.62 2.00
C PHE A 99 8.23 -7.88 2.74
N ASP A 100 8.88 -7.68 3.88
CA ASP A 100 9.40 -8.72 4.74
C ASP A 100 8.79 -8.59 6.15
N PRO A 101 7.95 -9.55 6.58
CA PRO A 101 7.38 -9.56 7.91
C PRO A 101 8.31 -10.18 8.97
N ASP A 102 9.51 -10.68 8.62
CA ASP A 102 10.46 -11.20 9.59
C ASP A 102 11.30 -10.08 10.21
N TYR A 103 11.11 -9.86 11.51
CA TYR A 103 11.83 -8.86 12.30
C TYR A 103 12.89 -9.45 13.21
N THR A 104 13.27 -10.71 12.99
CA THR A 104 14.24 -11.42 13.83
C THR A 104 15.56 -10.64 13.91
N GLY A 105 15.97 -10.32 15.14
CA GLY A 105 17.21 -9.58 15.40
C GLY A 105 17.11 -8.05 15.25
N MET A 106 15.95 -7.51 14.92
CA MET A 106 15.73 -6.06 14.86
C MET A 106 15.31 -5.49 16.23
N SER A 107 15.77 -4.29 16.56
CA SER A 107 15.29 -3.52 17.71
C SER A 107 13.91 -2.90 17.44
N HIS A 108 13.22 -2.48 18.51
CA HIS A 108 11.90 -1.84 18.38
C HIS A 108 11.91 -0.66 17.39
N GLN A 109 12.88 0.24 17.53
CA GLN A 109 13.00 1.41 16.65
C GLN A 109 13.23 1.02 15.19
N GLN A 110 14.06 0.00 14.92
CA GLN A 110 14.31 -0.46 13.55
C GLN A 110 13.04 -1.03 12.90
N ILE A 111 12.22 -1.75 13.66
CA ILE A 111 10.94 -2.28 13.20
C ILE A 111 9.98 -1.14 12.89
N MET A 112 9.85 -0.16 13.79
CA MET A 112 8.99 1.00 13.59
C MET A 112 9.42 1.84 12.37
N ASP A 113 10.71 2.04 12.18
CA ASP A 113 11.25 2.76 11.02
C ASP A 113 10.99 2.01 9.70
N TYR A 114 11.18 0.69 9.71
CA TYR A 114 10.89 -0.16 8.55
C TYR A 114 9.40 -0.10 8.18
N LEU A 115 8.52 -0.39 9.15
CA LEU A 115 7.08 -0.35 8.95
C LEU A 115 6.59 1.05 8.54
N GLY A 116 7.18 2.12 9.08
CA GLY A 116 6.87 3.49 8.69
C GLY A 116 7.26 3.80 7.24
N LYS A 117 8.36 3.21 6.73
CA LYS A 117 8.72 3.30 5.31
C LYS A 117 7.75 2.49 4.45
N GLN A 118 7.40 1.27 4.88
CA GLN A 118 6.43 0.44 4.16
C GLN A 118 5.06 1.10 4.08
N ARG A 119 4.63 1.79 5.14
CA ARG A 119 3.40 2.57 5.16
C ARG A 119 3.39 3.66 4.08
N LYS A 120 4.46 4.45 3.98
CA LYS A 120 4.59 5.47 2.93
C LYS A 120 4.63 4.87 1.53
N SER A 121 5.28 3.71 1.39
CA SER A 121 5.38 3.00 0.13
C SER A 121 3.99 2.54 -0.35
N ILE A 122 3.24 1.84 0.50
CA ILE A 122 1.90 1.35 0.15
C ILE A 122 0.89 2.49 -0.06
N ASP A 123 1.02 3.60 0.69
CA ASP A 123 0.21 4.80 0.44
C ASP A 123 0.49 5.41 -0.95
N SER A 124 1.74 5.34 -1.43
CA SER A 124 2.10 5.79 -2.78
C SER A 124 1.52 4.86 -3.86
N VAL A 125 1.55 3.54 -3.65
CA VAL A 125 0.89 2.57 -4.54
C VAL A 125 -0.61 2.86 -4.61
N LYS A 126 -1.25 3.16 -3.47
CA LYS A 126 -2.67 3.53 -3.44
C LYS A 126 -2.97 4.74 -4.32
N VAL A 127 -2.14 5.78 -4.27
CA VAL A 127 -2.30 6.98 -5.10
C VAL A 127 -2.19 6.64 -6.59
N LEU A 128 -1.26 5.77 -6.97
CA LEU A 128 -1.15 5.28 -8.36
C LEU A 128 -2.43 4.58 -8.79
N PHE A 129 -2.96 3.65 -7.98
CA PHE A 129 -4.24 2.98 -8.24
C PHE A 129 -5.38 3.98 -8.43
N ASP A 130 -5.54 4.92 -7.50
CA ASP A 130 -6.61 5.93 -7.54
C ASP A 130 -6.54 6.76 -8.83
N GLN A 131 -5.34 7.20 -9.22
CA GLN A 131 -5.12 8.02 -10.41
C GLN A 131 -5.35 7.22 -11.70
N SER A 132 -4.79 6.01 -11.79
CA SER A 132 -4.93 5.16 -12.96
C SER A 132 -6.40 4.79 -13.22
N LEU A 133 -7.13 4.37 -12.17
CA LEU A 133 -8.55 4.03 -12.24
C LEU A 133 -9.44 5.24 -12.56
N SER A 134 -9.12 6.41 -12.01
CA SER A 134 -9.85 7.64 -12.33
C SER A 134 -9.70 8.00 -13.81
N ARG A 135 -8.47 7.91 -14.34
CA ARG A 135 -8.17 8.24 -15.73
C ARG A 135 -8.81 7.26 -16.72
N SER A 136 -8.69 5.95 -16.47
CA SER A 136 -9.30 4.91 -17.31
C SER A 136 -10.82 5.06 -17.36
N LYS A 137 -11.46 5.22 -16.19
CA LYS A 137 -12.91 5.43 -16.10
C LYS A 137 -13.38 6.67 -16.85
N ALA A 138 -12.65 7.78 -16.75
CA ALA A 138 -13.00 8.99 -17.49
C ALA A 138 -12.98 8.78 -19.01
N ILE A 139 -12.00 8.03 -19.53
CA ILE A 139 -11.92 7.69 -20.96
C ILE A 139 -13.06 6.74 -21.35
N ILE A 140 -13.27 5.68 -20.57
CA ILE A 140 -14.32 4.68 -20.81
C ILE A 140 -15.70 5.33 -20.83
N GLN A 141 -16.05 6.12 -19.80
CA GLN A 141 -17.36 6.75 -19.67
C GLN A 141 -17.65 7.75 -20.79
N LYS A 142 -16.62 8.48 -21.25
CA LYS A 142 -16.77 9.43 -22.36
C LYS A 142 -17.10 8.76 -23.70
N HIS A 143 -16.82 7.46 -23.84
CA HIS A 143 -16.96 6.71 -25.10
C HIS A 143 -17.78 5.41 -24.95
N LYS A 144 -18.53 5.27 -23.85
CA LYS A 144 -19.62 4.29 -23.68
C LYS A 144 -20.89 4.84 -24.35
#